data_AF-A0A519SAM0-F1
#
_entry.id   AF-A0A519SAM0-F1
#
_cell.length_a   1.000
_cell.length_b   1.000
_cell.length_c   1.000
_cell.angle_alpha   90.00
_cell.angle_beta   90.00
_cell.angle_gamma   90.00
#
_symmetry.space_group_name_H-M   'P 1'
#
loop_
_entity.id
_entity.type
_entity.pdbx_description
1 polymer ?
#
loop_
_entity_poly.entity_id
_entity_poly.type
_entity_poly.pdbx_seq_one_letter_code
_entity_poly.pdbx_strand_id
1 'polypeptide(L)'
;MKVDSSKVMTPRDSMKARYVNPGKVAGRKAIYRSMIIPGWGQLYNMQLLNDGNGTRAGKSQTLQKIYTGSKIAAIYGGLTVLTISYIDSRKNYKIFLKEGQSRNLPLASRVGEFAPNPNLTRYSDAGVLTNKSTFKRNAQIVLFSYGLVYFANVVDAYVAARLHFFNIDDKLSFRVMPTMINSNSMYSFNATPALKLSLTF
;
A
#
# COMPACT_ATOMS: atom_id res chain seq x y z
N MET A 1 -45.91 -56.34 -9.57
CA MET A 1 -45.64 -55.87 -8.20
C MET A 1 -44.36 -55.06 -8.22
N LYS A 2 -44.46 -53.73 -8.07
CA LYS A 2 -43.47 -52.78 -7.54
C LYS A 2 -44.10 -51.39 -7.66
N VAL A 3 -44.74 -50.97 -6.58
CA VAL A 3 -45.25 -49.60 -6.40
C VAL A 3 -44.03 -48.74 -6.07
N ASP A 4 -43.78 -47.73 -6.88
CA ASP A 4 -42.65 -46.82 -6.72
C ASP A 4 -42.92 -45.91 -5.51
N SER A 5 -42.04 -45.94 -4.50
CA SER A 5 -42.19 -45.11 -3.30
C SER A 5 -41.91 -43.64 -3.63
N SER A 6 -42.88 -42.77 -3.39
CA SER A 6 -42.69 -41.34 -3.54
C SER A 6 -41.59 -40.85 -2.59
N LYS A 7 -40.54 -40.27 -3.18
CA LYS A 7 -39.41 -39.69 -2.44
C LYS A 7 -39.92 -38.49 -1.67
N VAL A 8 -39.98 -38.59 -0.34
CA VAL A 8 -40.40 -37.50 0.55
C VAL A 8 -39.45 -36.31 0.34
N MET A 9 -39.96 -35.24 -0.29
CA MET A 9 -39.23 -33.98 -0.37
C MET A 9 -39.20 -33.37 1.03
N THR A 10 -38.06 -33.51 1.71
CA THR A 10 -37.81 -32.77 2.95
C THR A 10 -37.88 -31.28 2.65
N PRO A 11 -38.67 -30.47 3.39
CA PRO A 11 -38.76 -29.04 3.19
C PRO A 11 -37.36 -28.41 3.22
N ARG A 12 -36.95 -27.80 2.10
CA ARG A 12 -35.77 -26.93 2.09
C ARG A 12 -36.10 -25.69 2.90
N ASP A 13 -35.58 -25.67 4.11
CA ASP A 13 -35.69 -24.57 5.05
C ASP A 13 -35.07 -23.30 4.44
N SER A 14 -35.91 -22.46 3.84
CA SER A 14 -35.55 -21.29 3.03
C SER A 14 -35.21 -20.05 3.87
N MET A 15 -35.38 -20.10 5.20
CA MET A 15 -35.45 -18.89 6.02
C MET A 15 -34.35 -18.70 7.09
N LYS A 16 -33.22 -19.41 7.00
CA LYS A 16 -32.00 -18.97 7.70
C LYS A 16 -31.07 -18.26 6.72
N ALA A 17 -31.20 -16.94 6.65
CA ALA A 17 -30.22 -16.10 5.99
C ALA A 17 -28.83 -16.44 6.55
N ARG A 18 -27.98 -17.05 5.72
CA ARG A 18 -26.63 -17.44 6.12
C ARG A 18 -25.89 -16.19 6.56
N TYR A 19 -25.48 -16.11 7.82
CA TYR A 19 -24.69 -14.99 8.32
C TYR A 19 -23.39 -14.89 7.53
N VAL A 20 -23.24 -13.80 6.78
CA VAL A 20 -22.00 -13.48 6.04
C VAL A 20 -21.30 -12.37 6.81
N ASN A 21 -20.10 -12.66 7.33
CA ASN A 21 -19.28 -11.66 8.01
C ASN A 21 -18.84 -10.58 6.99
N PRO A 22 -19.34 -9.33 7.09
CA PRO A 22 -19.09 -8.30 6.08
C PRO A 22 -17.61 -7.93 5.96
N GLY A 23 -16.88 -7.94 7.08
CA GLY A 23 -15.43 -7.73 7.08
C GLY A 23 -14.64 -8.81 6.35
N LYS A 24 -15.14 -10.07 6.27
CA LYS A 24 -14.46 -11.15 5.51
C LYS A 24 -14.59 -10.90 4.02
N VAL A 25 -15.77 -10.45 3.60
CA VAL A 25 -16.05 -10.14 2.20
C VAL A 25 -15.30 -8.88 1.76
N ALA A 26 -15.34 -7.82 2.57
CA ALA A 26 -14.66 -6.56 2.26
C ALA A 26 -13.13 -6.73 2.21
N GLY A 27 -12.54 -7.44 3.18
CA GLY A 27 -11.11 -7.77 3.15
C GLY A 27 -10.72 -8.54 1.89
N ARG A 28 -11.51 -9.54 1.50
CA ARG A 28 -11.28 -10.30 0.27
C ARG A 28 -11.38 -9.42 -0.99
N LYS A 29 -12.37 -8.53 -1.06
CA LYS A 29 -12.51 -7.56 -2.17
C LYS A 29 -11.33 -6.58 -2.24
N ALA A 30 -10.87 -6.09 -1.08
CA ALA A 30 -9.70 -5.20 -1.00
C ALA A 30 -8.43 -5.90 -1.49
N ILE A 31 -8.22 -7.17 -1.14
CA ILE A 31 -7.10 -7.98 -1.65
C ILE A 31 -7.15 -8.11 -3.17
N TYR A 32 -8.26 -8.59 -3.75
CA TYR A 32 -8.36 -8.76 -5.21
C TYR A 32 -8.11 -7.46 -5.96
N ARG A 33 -8.62 -6.35 -5.41
CA ARG A 33 -8.42 -5.02 -5.97
C ARG A 33 -6.98 -4.54 -5.90
N SER A 34 -6.32 -4.66 -4.75
CA SER A 34 -4.90 -4.31 -4.58
C SER A 34 -3.95 -5.20 -5.40
N MET A 35 -4.38 -6.42 -5.73
CA MET A 35 -3.61 -7.30 -6.61
C MET A 35 -3.67 -6.84 -8.07
N ILE A 36 -4.80 -6.32 -8.54
CA ILE A 36 -4.91 -5.84 -9.93
C ILE A 36 -4.12 -4.54 -10.10
N ILE A 37 -4.33 -3.57 -9.21
CA ILE A 37 -3.70 -2.25 -9.30
C ILE A 37 -3.17 -1.85 -7.92
N PRO A 38 -1.87 -1.50 -7.79
CA PRO A 38 -1.32 -1.00 -6.54
C PRO A 38 -2.11 0.22 -6.03
N GLY A 39 -2.51 0.23 -4.76
CA GLY A 39 -3.35 1.28 -4.18
C GLY A 39 -4.87 1.20 -4.45
N TRP A 40 -5.38 0.32 -5.33
CA TRP A 40 -6.83 0.25 -5.62
C TRP A 40 -7.66 -0.26 -4.44
N GLY A 41 -7.10 -1.13 -3.59
CA GLY A 41 -7.78 -1.53 -2.35
C GLY A 41 -7.91 -0.35 -1.36
N GLN A 42 -6.99 0.60 -1.37
CA GLN A 42 -7.08 1.81 -0.55
C GLN A 42 -8.19 2.75 -1.07
N LEU A 43 -8.33 2.88 -2.39
CA LEU A 43 -9.45 3.58 -3.05
C LEU A 43 -10.81 2.96 -2.73
N TYR A 44 -10.91 1.62 -2.74
CA TYR A 44 -12.14 0.93 -2.34
C TYR A 44 -12.54 1.23 -0.89
N ASN A 45 -11.57 1.19 0.03
CA ASN A 45 -11.80 1.60 1.42
C ASN A 45 -12.22 3.07 1.52
N MET A 46 -11.78 3.92 0.59
CA MET A 46 -12.19 5.33 0.50
C MET A 46 -13.63 5.50 0.00
N GLN A 47 -14.07 4.66 -0.93
CA GLN A 47 -15.43 4.68 -1.45
C GLN A 47 -16.44 4.21 -0.38
N LEU A 48 -16.08 3.20 0.42
CA LEU A 48 -16.88 2.76 1.57
C LEU A 48 -17.12 3.87 2.62
N LEU A 49 -16.22 4.86 2.73
CA LEU A 49 -16.41 6.03 3.60
C LEU A 49 -17.40 7.05 3.03
N ASN A 50 -17.50 7.16 1.70
CA ASN A 50 -18.39 8.10 1.01
C ASN A 50 -19.85 7.60 0.95
N ASP A 51 -20.07 6.30 0.99
CA ASP A 51 -21.40 5.67 0.81
C ASP A 51 -22.30 5.75 2.06
N GLY A 52 -21.92 6.51 3.10
CA GLY A 52 -22.73 6.74 4.31
C GLY A 52 -22.84 5.57 5.28
N ASN A 53 -22.63 4.32 4.82
CA ASN A 53 -22.69 3.10 5.63
C ASN A 53 -21.37 2.75 6.37
N GLY A 54 -20.31 3.52 6.12
CA GLY A 54 -18.96 3.27 6.63
C GLY A 54 -18.32 4.52 7.23
N THR A 55 -19.11 5.46 7.77
CA THR A 55 -18.58 6.57 8.53
C THR A 55 -17.75 6.01 9.69
N ARG A 56 -16.42 6.16 9.62
CA ARG A 56 -15.58 6.07 10.82
C ARG A 56 -16.08 7.16 11.75
N ALA A 57 -16.90 6.76 12.72
CA ALA A 57 -17.46 7.68 13.70
C ALA A 57 -16.32 8.47 14.35
N GLY A 58 -16.48 9.79 14.40
CA GLY A 58 -15.57 10.69 15.10
C GLY A 58 -14.34 11.20 14.34
N LYS A 59 -14.03 10.76 13.10
CA LYS A 59 -12.92 11.33 12.31
C LYS A 59 -13.39 12.21 11.16
N SER A 60 -12.73 13.36 10.98
CA SER A 60 -12.97 14.25 9.84
C SER A 60 -12.74 13.51 8.51
N GLN A 61 -13.79 13.41 7.70
CA GLN A 61 -13.79 12.77 6.39
C GLN A 61 -12.68 13.33 5.48
N THR A 62 -12.43 14.64 5.58
CA THR A 62 -11.37 15.33 4.82
C THR A 62 -9.98 14.86 5.22
N LEU A 63 -9.69 14.79 6.53
CA LEU A 63 -8.39 14.32 7.02
C LEU A 63 -8.10 12.88 6.60
N GLN A 64 -9.14 12.04 6.60
CA GLN A 64 -8.99 10.65 6.19
C GLN A 64 -8.76 10.47 4.69
N LYS A 65 -9.41 11.29 3.85
CA LYS A 65 -9.15 11.34 2.40
C LYS A 65 -7.74 11.80 2.12
N ILE A 66 -7.26 12.85 2.80
CA ILE A 66 -5.87 13.31 2.68
C ILE A 66 -4.90 12.20 3.09
N TYR A 67 -5.13 11.55 4.23
CA TYR A 67 -4.29 10.44 4.69
C TYR A 67 -4.22 9.29 3.68
N THR A 68 -5.37 8.88 3.12
CA THR A 68 -5.44 7.79 2.15
C THR A 68 -4.81 8.20 0.81
N GLY A 69 -5.06 9.42 0.34
CA GLY A 69 -4.43 9.98 -0.86
C GLY A 69 -2.91 10.05 -0.73
N SER A 70 -2.40 10.51 0.42
CA SER A 70 -0.95 10.54 0.71
C SER A 70 -0.33 9.14 0.73
N LYS A 71 -1.04 8.13 1.26
CA LYS A 71 -0.59 6.73 1.18
C LYS A 71 -0.47 6.24 -0.27
N ILE A 72 -1.48 6.49 -1.10
CA ILE A 72 -1.47 6.10 -2.51
C ILE A 72 -0.32 6.80 -3.23
N ALA A 73 -0.15 8.10 -3.01
CA ALA A 73 0.96 8.88 -3.59
C ALA A 73 2.33 8.30 -3.19
N ALA A 74 2.51 7.92 -1.92
CA ALA A 74 3.73 7.29 -1.43
C ALA A 74 4.00 5.93 -2.10
N ILE A 75 2.98 5.09 -2.29
CA ILE A 75 3.12 3.80 -2.98
C ILE A 75 3.56 4.01 -4.43
N TYR A 76 2.89 4.91 -5.17
CA TYR A 76 3.24 5.21 -6.56
C TYR A 76 4.63 5.85 -6.68
N GLY A 77 4.99 6.74 -5.74
CA GLY A 77 6.33 7.30 -5.66
C GLY A 77 7.39 6.23 -5.46
N GLY A 78 7.19 5.32 -4.50
CA GLY A 78 8.08 4.20 -4.25
C GLY A 78 8.24 3.26 -5.45
N LEU A 79 7.12 2.87 -6.09
CA LEU A 79 7.15 2.03 -7.29
C LEU A 79 7.85 2.70 -8.47
N THR A 80 7.69 4.01 -8.63
CA THR A 80 8.35 4.78 -9.70
C THR A 80 9.87 4.79 -9.50
N VAL A 81 10.33 5.09 -8.30
CA VAL A 81 11.77 5.08 -7.96
C VAL A 81 12.37 3.70 -8.17
N LEU A 82 11.68 2.63 -7.73
CA LEU A 82 12.12 1.26 -7.95
C LEU A 82 12.17 0.92 -9.45
N THR A 83 11.18 1.33 -10.23
CA THR A 83 11.14 1.06 -11.68
C THR A 83 12.32 1.72 -12.39
N ILE A 84 12.59 3.00 -12.10
CA ILE A 84 13.72 3.73 -12.69
C ILE A 84 15.05 3.06 -12.27
N SER A 85 15.20 2.73 -10.98
CA SER A 85 16.38 2.05 -10.45
C SER A 85 16.62 0.66 -11.08
N TYR A 86 15.54 -0.08 -11.36
CA TYR A 86 15.60 -1.38 -12.04
C TYR A 86 16.09 -1.23 -13.48
N ILE A 87 15.48 -0.30 -14.24
CA ILE A 87 15.85 -0.03 -15.63
C ILE A 87 17.32 0.36 -15.72
N ASP A 88 17.76 1.28 -14.86
CA ASP A 88 19.15 1.73 -14.85
C ASP A 88 20.13 0.59 -14.48
N SER A 89 19.84 -0.15 -13.41
CA SER A 89 20.63 -1.32 -13.03
C SER A 89 20.74 -2.35 -14.15
N ARG A 90 19.64 -2.59 -14.89
CA ARG A 90 19.61 -3.56 -15.99
C ARG A 90 20.31 -3.05 -17.24
N LYS A 91 20.22 -1.75 -17.52
CA LYS A 91 20.96 -1.09 -18.61
C LYS A 91 22.47 -1.18 -18.35
N ASN A 92 22.93 -0.79 -17.17
CA ASN A 92 24.34 -0.85 -16.79
C ASN A 92 24.85 -2.29 -16.81
N TYR A 93 24.07 -3.26 -16.28
CA TYR A 93 24.42 -4.68 -16.38
C TYR A 93 24.70 -5.11 -17.83
N LYS A 94 23.84 -4.73 -18.79
CA LYS A 94 24.04 -5.08 -20.20
C LYS A 94 25.30 -4.45 -20.78
N ILE A 95 25.57 -3.18 -20.45
CA ILE A 95 26.77 -2.47 -20.90
C ILE A 95 28.04 -3.20 -20.42
N PHE A 96 28.14 -3.50 -19.11
CA PHE A 96 29.29 -4.19 -18.55
C PHE A 96 29.39 -5.66 -19.00
N LEU A 97 28.27 -6.32 -19.28
CA LEU A 97 28.27 -7.67 -19.87
C LEU A 97 28.87 -7.65 -21.28
N LYS A 98 28.42 -6.72 -22.14
CA LYS A 98 28.92 -6.57 -23.51
C LYS A 98 30.39 -6.19 -23.54
N GLU A 99 30.81 -5.27 -22.68
CA GLU A 99 32.22 -4.88 -22.54
C GLU A 99 33.09 -6.08 -22.09
N GLY A 100 32.61 -6.86 -21.12
CA GLY A 100 33.31 -8.09 -20.71
C GLY A 100 33.42 -9.10 -21.84
N GLN A 101 32.39 -9.25 -22.67
CA GLN A 101 32.43 -10.13 -23.84
C GLN A 101 33.40 -9.61 -24.91
N SER A 102 33.36 -8.31 -25.22
CA SER A 102 34.21 -7.72 -26.26
C SER A 102 35.70 -7.83 -25.92
N ARG A 103 36.07 -7.75 -24.64
CA ARG A 103 37.47 -7.90 -24.20
C ARG A 103 38.06 -9.30 -24.40
N ASN A 104 37.21 -10.32 -24.51
CA ASN A 104 37.64 -11.68 -24.82
C ASN A 104 37.74 -11.96 -26.33
N LEU A 105 37.38 -10.98 -27.17
CA LEU A 105 37.43 -11.11 -28.63
C LEU A 105 38.72 -10.48 -29.18
N PRO A 106 39.27 -11.01 -30.30
CA PRO A 106 40.33 -10.33 -31.03
C PRO A 106 39.91 -8.92 -31.43
N LEU A 107 40.85 -7.96 -31.40
CA LEU A 107 40.58 -6.54 -31.70
C LEU A 107 39.86 -6.33 -33.04
N ALA A 108 40.23 -7.08 -34.08
CA ALA A 108 39.62 -7.02 -35.40
C ALA A 108 38.13 -7.43 -35.42
N SER A 109 37.67 -8.18 -34.42
CA SER A 109 36.28 -8.65 -34.28
C SER A 109 35.41 -7.74 -33.40
N ARG A 110 35.99 -6.70 -32.79
CA ARG A 110 35.27 -5.77 -31.89
C ARG A 110 34.57 -4.67 -32.68
N VAL A 111 33.58 -5.05 -33.48
CA VAL A 111 32.79 -4.16 -34.34
C VAL A 111 31.31 -4.13 -33.93
N GLY A 112 30.59 -3.08 -34.34
CA GLY A 112 29.16 -2.94 -34.08
C GLY A 112 28.83 -2.97 -32.58
N GLU A 113 28.01 -3.93 -32.15
CA GLU A 113 27.57 -4.06 -30.76
C GLU A 113 28.68 -4.41 -29.75
N PHE A 114 29.83 -4.90 -30.24
CA PHE A 114 31.01 -5.23 -29.44
C PHE A 114 32.14 -4.19 -29.58
N ALA A 115 31.85 -3.04 -30.21
CA ALA A 115 32.81 -1.95 -30.28
C ALA A 115 33.24 -1.52 -28.86
N PRO A 116 34.53 -1.23 -28.64
CA PRO A 116 35.02 -0.78 -27.35
C PRO A 116 34.27 0.47 -26.90
N ASN A 117 33.75 0.48 -25.66
CA ASN A 117 33.08 1.66 -25.14
C ASN A 117 34.11 2.62 -24.51
N PRO A 118 34.30 3.84 -25.03
CA PRO A 118 35.30 4.78 -24.51
C PRO A 118 35.14 5.07 -23.02
N ASN A 119 33.90 5.10 -22.52
CA ASN A 119 33.58 5.39 -21.12
C ASN A 119 33.99 4.27 -20.16
N LEU A 120 34.23 3.06 -20.66
CA LEU A 120 34.61 1.90 -19.85
C LEU A 120 36.09 1.53 -19.94
N THR A 121 36.87 2.23 -20.77
CA THR A 121 38.33 2.03 -20.90
C THR A 121 39.09 2.20 -19.58
N ARG A 122 38.57 3.06 -18.68
CA ARG A 122 39.13 3.29 -17.34
C ARG A 122 39.03 2.09 -16.39
N TYR A 123 38.20 1.09 -16.71
CA TYR A 123 38.04 -0.10 -15.86
C TYR A 123 38.96 -1.22 -16.34
N SER A 124 39.66 -1.87 -15.40
CA SER A 124 40.37 -3.13 -15.66
C SER A 124 39.38 -4.26 -15.96
N ASP A 125 39.86 -5.39 -16.49
CA ASP A 125 39.02 -6.54 -16.82
C ASP A 125 38.27 -7.05 -15.58
N ALA A 126 38.99 -7.21 -14.46
CA ALA A 126 38.40 -7.53 -13.16
C ALA A 126 37.37 -6.48 -12.72
N GLY A 127 37.63 -5.20 -12.96
CA GLY A 127 36.70 -4.10 -12.69
C GLY A 127 35.40 -4.22 -13.50
N VAL A 128 35.49 -4.58 -14.79
CA VAL A 128 34.31 -4.79 -15.65
C VAL A 128 33.47 -5.96 -15.14
N LEU A 129 34.09 -7.09 -14.80
CA LEU A 129 33.38 -8.25 -14.25
C LEU A 129 32.73 -7.95 -12.88
N THR A 130 33.40 -7.19 -12.02
CA THR A 130 32.89 -6.79 -10.70
C THR A 130 31.70 -5.83 -10.82
N ASN A 131 31.78 -4.86 -11.72
CA ASN A 131 30.66 -3.95 -11.98
C ASN A 131 29.47 -4.71 -12.59
N LYS A 132 29.71 -5.63 -13.54
CA LYS A 132 28.68 -6.51 -14.08
C LYS A 132 27.94 -7.27 -12.97
N SER A 133 28.65 -7.92 -12.05
CA SER A 133 28.02 -8.67 -10.95
C SER A 133 27.27 -7.74 -9.99
N THR A 134 27.81 -6.56 -9.72
CA THR A 134 27.18 -5.54 -8.87
C THR A 134 25.85 -5.06 -9.47
N PHE A 135 25.81 -4.67 -10.74
CA PHE A 135 24.57 -4.24 -11.39
C PHE A 135 23.54 -5.36 -11.53
N LYS A 136 23.99 -6.61 -11.72
CA LYS A 136 23.09 -7.78 -11.67
C LYS A 136 22.44 -7.93 -10.29
N ARG A 137 23.24 -7.85 -9.22
CA ARG A 137 22.76 -7.94 -7.84
C ARG A 137 21.81 -6.79 -7.50
N ASN A 138 22.13 -5.56 -7.90
CA ASN A 138 21.27 -4.39 -7.68
C ASN A 138 19.92 -4.56 -8.36
N ALA A 139 19.88 -5.03 -9.61
CA ALA A 139 18.61 -5.30 -10.30
C ALA A 139 17.77 -6.36 -9.57
N GLN A 140 18.40 -7.40 -9.00
CA GLN A 140 17.71 -8.43 -8.21
C GLN A 140 17.18 -7.87 -6.89
N ILE A 141 17.96 -7.03 -6.20
CA ILE A 141 17.54 -6.36 -4.97
C ILE A 141 16.33 -5.46 -5.27
N VAL A 142 16.39 -4.65 -6.33
CA VAL A 142 15.29 -3.77 -6.71
C VAL A 142 14.03 -4.58 -7.06
N LEU A 143 14.18 -5.67 -7.80
CA LEU A 143 13.06 -6.56 -8.13
C LEU A 143 12.43 -7.18 -6.88
N PHE A 144 13.26 -7.62 -5.93
CA PHE A 144 12.79 -8.13 -4.64
C PHE A 144 12.06 -7.04 -3.84
N SER A 145 12.62 -5.83 -3.76
CA SER A 145 11.99 -4.66 -3.13
C SER A 145 10.66 -4.31 -3.78
N TYR A 146 10.54 -4.43 -5.10
CA TYR A 146 9.28 -4.24 -5.82
C TYR A 146 8.21 -5.23 -5.34
N GLY A 147 8.59 -6.51 -5.21
CA GLY A 147 7.73 -7.54 -4.63
C GLY A 147 7.31 -7.24 -3.19
N LEU A 148 8.24 -6.77 -2.35
CA LEU A 148 7.95 -6.39 -0.96
C LEU A 148 6.95 -5.23 -0.88
N VAL A 149 7.15 -4.16 -1.66
CA VAL A 149 6.23 -3.00 -1.68
C VAL A 149 4.85 -3.43 -2.15
N TYR A 150 4.79 -4.26 -3.20
CA TYR A 150 3.52 -4.77 -3.71
C TYR A 150 2.78 -5.63 -2.68
N PHE A 151 3.49 -6.56 -2.01
CA PHE A 151 2.92 -7.39 -0.95
C PHE A 151 2.46 -6.54 0.24
N ALA A 152 3.28 -5.61 0.71
CA ALA A 152 2.93 -4.70 1.81
C ALA A 152 1.68 -3.87 1.51
N ASN A 153 1.53 -3.38 0.27
CA ASN A 153 0.33 -2.67 -0.17
C ASN A 153 -0.94 -3.56 -0.09
N VAL A 154 -0.84 -4.83 -0.50
CA VAL A 154 -1.98 -5.78 -0.40
C VAL A 154 -2.35 -6.03 1.07
N VAL A 155 -1.35 -6.26 1.94
CA VAL A 155 -1.56 -6.49 3.37
C VAL A 155 -2.16 -5.25 4.06
N ASP A 156 -1.63 -4.05 3.81
CA ASP A 156 -2.16 -2.79 4.39
C ASP A 156 -3.63 -2.60 4.00
N ALA A 157 -3.99 -2.83 2.74
CA ALA A 157 -5.37 -2.75 2.28
C ALA A 157 -6.28 -3.80 2.94
N TYR A 158 -5.80 -5.04 3.11
CA TYR A 158 -6.53 -6.10 3.78
C TYR A 158 -6.80 -5.78 5.25
N VAL A 159 -5.76 -5.37 6.00
CA VAL A 159 -5.87 -5.04 7.42
C VAL A 159 -6.81 -3.86 7.61
N ALA A 160 -6.69 -2.81 6.78
CA ALA A 160 -7.58 -1.65 6.84
C ALA A 160 -9.05 -2.05 6.60
N ALA A 161 -9.32 -2.91 5.62
CA ALA A 161 -10.66 -3.41 5.36
C ALA A 161 -11.17 -4.33 6.49
N ARG A 162 -10.29 -5.13 7.10
CA ARG A 162 -10.65 -6.02 8.22
C ARG A 162 -10.99 -5.24 9.48
N LEU A 163 -10.20 -4.20 9.79
CA LEU A 163 -10.39 -3.35 10.96
C LEU A 163 -11.63 -2.47 10.84
N HIS A 164 -12.05 -2.13 9.62
CA HIS A 164 -13.23 -1.31 9.39
C HIS A 164 -14.54 -1.91 9.95
N PHE A 165 -14.67 -3.24 9.96
CA PHE A 165 -15.84 -3.95 10.48
C PHE A 165 -15.62 -4.51 11.89
N PHE A 166 -14.52 -4.13 12.54
CA PHE A 166 -14.28 -4.49 13.93
C PHE A 166 -15.09 -3.54 14.81
N ASN A 167 -15.85 -4.10 15.76
CA ASN A 167 -16.69 -3.29 16.63
C ASN A 167 -15.79 -2.56 17.63
N ILE A 168 -15.64 -1.26 17.44
CA ILE A 168 -14.96 -0.36 18.36
C ILE A 168 -16.09 0.48 18.95
N ASP A 169 -16.39 0.32 20.24
CA ASP A 169 -17.42 1.14 20.88
C ASP A 169 -17.01 2.62 20.83
N ASP A 170 -17.76 3.43 20.08
CA ASP A 170 -17.47 4.84 19.77
C ASP A 170 -17.87 5.82 20.89
N LYS A 171 -18.04 5.34 22.12
CA LYS A 171 -18.46 6.20 23.24
C LYS A 171 -17.35 7.16 23.70
N LEU A 172 -16.12 6.95 23.24
CA LEU A 172 -14.98 7.80 23.55
C LEU A 172 -15.03 9.11 22.75
N SER A 173 -15.60 10.16 23.34
CA SER A 173 -15.65 11.50 22.75
C SER A 173 -14.72 12.46 23.50
N PHE A 174 -13.83 13.13 22.77
CA PHE A 174 -12.98 14.21 23.29
C PHE A 174 -13.55 15.55 22.83
N ARG A 175 -13.94 16.41 23.78
CA ARG A 175 -14.48 17.74 23.52
C ARG A 175 -13.54 18.80 24.05
N VAL A 176 -13.16 19.74 23.19
CA VAL A 176 -12.42 20.95 23.54
C VAL A 176 -13.35 22.13 23.37
N MET A 177 -13.59 22.87 24.44
CA MET A 177 -14.46 24.05 24.41
C MET A 177 -13.71 25.27 24.97
N PRO A 178 -13.72 26.41 24.28
CA PRO A 178 -13.24 27.65 24.87
C PRO A 178 -14.13 28.03 26.05
N THR A 179 -13.51 28.46 27.14
CA THR A 179 -14.21 28.94 28.34
C THR A 179 -13.47 30.13 28.93
N MET A 180 -14.14 30.93 29.75
CA MET A 180 -13.48 31.96 30.54
C MET A 180 -13.57 31.58 32.00
N ILE A 181 -12.45 31.69 32.72
CA ILE A 181 -12.42 31.53 34.18
C ILE A 181 -12.46 32.93 34.77
N ASN A 182 -13.53 33.22 35.53
CA ASN A 182 -13.65 34.46 36.27
C ASN A 182 -13.06 34.26 37.67
N SER A 183 -12.03 35.01 38.01
CA SER A 183 -11.52 35.08 39.38
C SER A 183 -12.33 36.13 40.14
N ASN A 184 -13.27 35.69 41.00
CA ASN A 184 -14.14 36.56 41.81
C ASN A 184 -13.32 37.62 42.58
N SER A 185 -13.19 38.80 41.98
CA SER A 185 -12.52 39.96 42.55
C SER A 185 -13.56 41.07 42.59
N MET A 186 -13.98 41.47 43.79
CA MET A 186 -15.17 42.30 44.06
C MET A 186 -15.21 43.66 43.32
N TYR A 187 -14.08 44.11 42.78
CA TYR A 187 -13.95 45.38 42.06
C TYR A 187 -13.13 45.30 40.75
N SER A 188 -12.87 44.10 40.21
CA SER A 188 -12.04 43.96 39.00
C SER A 188 -12.54 42.85 38.08
N PHE A 189 -12.79 43.20 36.81
CA PHE A 189 -13.18 42.24 35.78
C PHE A 189 -11.93 41.56 35.20
N ASN A 190 -11.41 40.55 35.90
CA ASN A 190 -10.33 39.71 35.39
C ASN A 190 -10.93 38.42 34.82
N ALA A 191 -11.10 38.37 33.50
CA ALA A 191 -11.47 37.15 32.78
C ALA A 191 -10.23 36.56 32.11
N THR A 192 -9.80 35.38 32.56
CA THR A 192 -8.68 34.68 31.94
C THR A 192 -9.22 33.69 30.90
N PRO A 193 -8.78 33.77 29.63
CA PRO A 193 -9.18 32.80 28.62
C PRO A 193 -8.63 31.41 29.00
N ALA A 194 -9.46 30.39 28.86
CA ALA A 194 -9.11 29.02 29.21
C ALA A 194 -9.70 28.02 28.20
N LEU A 195 -9.15 26.81 28.19
CA LEU A 195 -9.65 25.69 27.40
C LEU A 195 -10.17 24.61 28.34
N LYS A 196 -11.43 24.23 28.17
CA LYS A 196 -12.03 23.09 28.87
C LYS A 196 -11.84 21.83 28.03
N LEU A 197 -11.22 20.82 28.63
CA LEU A 197 -11.08 19.48 28.05
C LEU A 197 -12.07 18.55 28.74
N SER A 198 -12.88 17.82 27.96
CA SER A 198 -13.80 16.81 28.48
C SER A 198 -13.65 15.50 27.72
N LEU A 199 -13.56 14.40 28.46
CA LEU A 199 -13.60 13.03 27.94
C LEU A 199 -14.89 12.38 28.41
N THR A 200 -15.61 11.76 27.49
CA THR A 200 -16.76 10.88 27.76
C THR A 200 -16.37 9.48 27.33
N PHE A 201 -16.64 8.46 28.15
CA PHE A 201 -16.39 7.04 27.89
C PHE A 201 -17.65 6.22 28.17
#